data_AF-A0A3L6SI82-F1
#
_entry.id   AF-A0A3L6SI82-F1
#
_cell.length_a   1.000
_cell.length_b   1.000
_cell.length_c   1.000
_cell.angle_alpha   90.00
_cell.angle_beta   90.00
_cell.angle_gamma   90.00
#
_symmetry.space_group_name_H-M   'P 1'
#
loop_
_entity.id
_entity.type
_entity.pdbx_description
1 polymer ?
#
loop_
_entity_poly.entity_id
_entity_poly.type
_entity_poly.pdbx_seq_one_letter_code
_entity_poly.pdbx_strand_id
1 'polypeptide(L)'
;MAQGGWSSLPADLVNRVADCLLAINDLDYYMDLRAVCHGWRSSNADPKTSHDVRFHPTRWIVLDELSGESDTRLFVNATIGRFLRRRLPLLRDHHFVTSTTGGFLVMADREPPHAARVLNAFTGVLTRFKAPMPSEMHMAAAHARRAQHLGHLVS
;
A
#
# COMPACT_ATOMS: atom_id res chain seq x y z
N MET A 1 -22.28 30.52 -20.96
CA MET A 1 -22.21 29.74 -19.70
C MET A 1 -20.84 29.10 -19.64
N ALA A 2 -19.98 29.51 -18.70
CA ALA A 2 -18.66 28.93 -18.56
C ALA A 2 -18.83 27.48 -18.07
N GLN A 3 -18.69 26.51 -18.98
CA GLN A 3 -18.56 25.11 -18.61
C GLN A 3 -17.14 24.92 -18.07
N GLY A 4 -16.90 25.36 -16.84
CA GLY A 4 -15.68 25.04 -16.12
C GLY A 4 -15.65 23.54 -15.88
N GLY A 5 -14.79 22.81 -16.59
CA GLY A 5 -14.60 21.38 -16.37
C GLY A 5 -14.11 21.13 -14.94
N TRP A 6 -14.29 19.91 -14.44
CA TRP A 6 -13.81 19.50 -13.11
C TRP A 6 -12.32 19.83 -12.88
N SER A 7 -11.50 19.81 -13.93
CA SER A 7 -10.09 20.24 -13.91
C SER A 7 -9.85 21.70 -13.48
N SER A 8 -10.87 22.57 -13.53
CA SER A 8 -10.82 23.99 -13.19
C SER A 8 -11.39 24.32 -11.80
N LEU A 9 -11.73 23.31 -11.00
CA LEU A 9 -12.20 23.50 -9.63
C LEU A 9 -11.16 24.29 -8.80
N PRO A 10 -11.60 25.27 -8.00
CA PRO A 10 -10.77 25.95 -7.00
C PRO A 10 -10.05 24.98 -6.07
N ALA A 11 -8.80 25.30 -5.74
CA ALA A 11 -7.91 24.43 -4.96
C ALA A 11 -8.47 24.10 -3.56
N ASP A 12 -9.19 25.03 -2.93
CA ASP A 12 -9.85 24.86 -1.64
C ASP A 12 -10.96 23.79 -1.69
N LEU A 13 -11.74 23.75 -2.77
CA LEU A 13 -12.77 22.73 -2.96
C LEU A 13 -12.15 21.35 -3.20
N VAL A 14 -11.11 21.28 -4.04
CA VAL A 14 -10.38 20.02 -4.27
C VAL A 14 -9.78 19.51 -2.95
N ASN A 15 -9.16 20.39 -2.17
CA ASN A 15 -8.59 20.06 -0.87
C ASN A 15 -9.65 19.61 0.14
N ARG A 16 -10.84 20.23 0.12
CA ARG A 16 -11.94 19.82 0.98
C ARG A 16 -12.42 18.40 0.68
N VAL A 17 -12.53 18.04 -0.61
CA VAL A 17 -12.88 16.67 -1.01
C VAL A 17 -11.81 15.69 -0.54
N ALA A 18 -10.53 16.03 -0.75
CA ALA A 18 -9.41 15.22 -0.27
C ALA A 18 -9.41 15.04 1.25
N ASP A 19 -9.66 16.09 2.03
CA ASP A 19 -9.75 16.00 3.48
C ASP A 19 -10.88 15.07 3.92
N CYS A 20 -12.03 15.09 3.23
CA CYS A 20 -13.13 14.16 3.49
C CYS A 20 -12.72 12.70 3.23
N LEU A 21 -12.02 12.41 2.13
CA LEU A 21 -11.53 11.06 1.82
C LEU A 21 -10.51 10.58 2.87
N LEU A 22 -9.60 11.46 3.28
CA LEU A 22 -8.61 11.16 4.31
C LEU A 22 -9.26 10.93 5.68
N ALA A 23 -10.31 11.68 6.04
CA ALA A 23 -11.02 11.54 7.30
C ALA A 23 -11.65 10.15 7.49
N ILE A 24 -12.05 9.49 6.40
CA ILE A 24 -12.58 8.12 6.42
C ILE A 24 -11.56 7.04 6.06
N ASN A 25 -10.29 7.42 5.85
CA ASN A 25 -9.18 6.54 5.49
C ASN A 25 -9.32 5.84 4.11
N ASP A 26 -10.05 6.46 3.18
CA ASP A 26 -10.17 6.00 1.79
C ASP A 26 -8.97 6.50 0.95
N LEU A 27 -7.81 5.96 1.26
CA LEU A 27 -6.53 6.36 0.67
C LEU A 27 -6.41 6.06 -0.83
N ASP A 28 -7.09 5.03 -1.32
CA ASP A 28 -7.13 4.73 -2.75
C ASP A 28 -7.88 5.83 -3.53
N TYR A 29 -9.05 6.25 -3.06
CA TYR A 29 -9.78 7.37 -3.66
C TYR A 29 -9.03 8.69 -3.54
N TYR A 30 -8.33 8.93 -2.44
CA TYR A 30 -7.44 10.09 -2.34
C TYR A 30 -6.36 10.07 -3.44
N MET A 31 -5.77 8.90 -3.71
CA MET A 31 -4.75 8.76 -4.75
C MET A 31 -5.35 8.86 -6.16
N ASP A 32 -6.56 8.37 -6.39
CA ASP A 32 -7.30 8.53 -7.65
C ASP A 32 -7.63 10.01 -7.91
N LEU A 33 -8.06 10.75 -6.87
CA LEU A 33 -8.27 12.19 -6.92
C LEU A 33 -6.99 12.92 -7.35
N ARG A 34 -5.84 12.54 -6.78
CA ARG A 34 -4.52 13.08 -7.19
C ARG A 34 -4.08 12.63 -8.58
N ALA A 35 -4.68 11.58 -9.15
CA ALA A 35 -4.37 11.10 -10.48
C ALA A 35 -5.08 11.89 -11.59
N VAL A 36 -6.19 12.57 -11.28
CA VAL A 36 -7.06 13.29 -12.25
C VAL A 36 -6.27 14.26 -13.14
N CYS A 37 -5.60 15.25 -12.55
CA CYS A 37 -4.79 16.22 -13.29
C CYS A 37 -3.70 16.84 -12.40
N HIS A 38 -2.77 17.58 -13.01
CA HIS A 38 -1.71 18.26 -12.26
C HIS A 38 -2.27 19.27 -11.24
N GLY A 39 -3.23 20.13 -11.65
CA GLY A 39 -3.78 21.17 -10.77
C GLY A 39 -4.38 20.61 -9.48
N TRP A 40 -5.11 19.50 -9.60
CA TRP A 40 -5.64 18.77 -8.46
C TRP A 40 -4.51 18.16 -7.62
N ARG A 41 -3.56 17.47 -8.26
CA ARG A 41 -2.42 16.86 -7.56
C ARG A 41 -1.61 17.87 -6.75
N SER A 42 -1.38 19.07 -7.28
CA SER A 42 -0.59 20.13 -6.63
C SER A 42 -1.35 20.86 -5.53
N SER A 43 -2.68 20.81 -5.54
CA SER A 43 -3.50 21.40 -4.47
C SER A 43 -3.38 20.59 -3.16
N ASN A 44 -3.20 19.27 -3.29
CA ASN A 44 -3.23 18.31 -2.20
C ASN A 44 -1.84 17.91 -1.70
N ALA A 45 -1.72 17.56 -0.42
CA ALA A 45 -0.47 17.12 0.18
C ALA A 45 0.08 15.82 -0.45
N ASP A 46 1.38 15.76 -0.72
CA ASP A 46 1.99 14.51 -1.22
C ASP A 46 2.34 13.57 -0.05
N PRO A 47 1.73 12.37 0.03
CA PRO A 47 2.05 11.40 1.07
C PRO A 47 3.52 10.96 1.10
N LYS A 48 4.26 11.11 -0.02
CA LYS A 48 5.70 10.80 -0.06
C LYS A 48 6.57 11.83 0.65
N THR A 49 6.07 13.06 0.81
CA THR A 49 6.80 14.17 1.43
C THR A 49 6.20 14.59 2.78
N SER A 50 4.99 14.12 3.07
CA SER A 50 4.27 14.43 4.29
C SER A 50 4.43 13.31 5.32
N HIS A 51 4.56 13.71 6.58
CA HIS A 51 4.54 12.80 7.74
C HIS A 51 3.15 12.76 8.41
N ASP A 52 2.12 13.25 7.71
CA ASP A 52 0.76 13.28 8.24
C ASP A 52 0.21 11.85 8.43
N VAL A 53 -0.18 11.57 9.66
CA VAL A 53 -0.74 10.27 10.07
C VAL A 53 -2.04 9.93 9.35
N ARG A 54 -2.73 10.91 8.74
CA ARG A 54 -3.91 10.67 7.91
C ARG A 54 -3.61 9.81 6.68
N PHE A 55 -2.35 9.75 6.24
CA PHE A 55 -1.92 8.86 5.17
C PHE A 55 -1.65 7.43 5.63
N HIS A 56 -1.68 7.15 6.92
CA HIS A 56 -1.53 5.79 7.43
C HIS A 56 -2.84 5.02 7.22
N PRO A 57 -2.84 3.88 6.52
CA PRO A 57 -4.02 3.04 6.49
C PRO A 57 -4.29 2.52 7.92
N THR A 58 -5.52 2.66 8.37
CA THR A 58 -5.98 2.27 9.72
C THR A 58 -7.21 1.36 9.70
N ARG A 59 -7.92 1.29 8.57
CA ARG A 59 -9.18 0.53 8.42
C ARG A 59 -9.08 -0.67 7.48
N TRP A 60 -7.87 -1.02 7.05
CA TRP A 60 -7.66 -1.99 5.98
C TRP A 60 -7.02 -3.27 6.50
N ILE A 61 -7.71 -4.38 6.30
CA ILE A 61 -7.18 -5.72 6.57
C ILE A 61 -6.67 -6.30 5.27
N VAL A 62 -5.44 -6.82 5.28
CA VAL A 62 -4.85 -7.49 4.12
C VAL A 62 -5.19 -8.97 4.22
N LEU A 63 -5.90 -9.46 3.22
CA LEU A 63 -6.13 -10.88 3.04
C LEU A 63 -4.96 -11.45 2.23
N ASP A 64 -4.28 -12.44 2.80
CA ASP A 64 -3.20 -13.12 2.10
C ASP A 64 -3.80 -13.99 0.99
N GLU A 65 -3.32 -13.79 -0.23
CA GLU A 65 -3.74 -14.64 -1.34
C GLU A 65 -2.95 -15.94 -1.23
N LEU A 66 -3.66 -17.07 -1.09
CA LEU A 66 -3.09 -18.41 -0.84
C LEU A 66 -1.98 -18.81 -1.83
N SER A 67 -1.89 -18.15 -3.00
CA SER A 67 -0.73 -18.22 -3.89
C SER A 67 0.34 -17.19 -3.48
N GLY A 68 1.36 -17.65 -2.73
CA GLY A 68 2.45 -16.82 -2.20
C GLY A 68 3.33 -16.09 -3.22
N GLU A 69 3.05 -16.25 -4.52
CA GLU A 69 3.78 -15.64 -5.64
C GLU A 69 3.06 -14.45 -6.30
N SER A 70 1.82 -14.16 -5.90
CA SER A 70 1.07 -13.04 -6.46
C SER A 70 1.69 -11.71 -6.02
N ASP A 71 1.99 -10.83 -6.97
CA ASP A 71 2.29 -9.41 -6.69
C ASP A 71 1.01 -8.63 -6.37
N THR A 72 -0.11 -9.31 -6.21
CA THR A 72 -1.41 -8.72 -5.88
C THR A 72 -1.79 -9.04 -4.45
N ARG A 73 -2.47 -8.10 -3.79
CA ARG A 73 -3.04 -8.28 -2.46
C ARG A 73 -4.50 -7.84 -2.47
N LEU A 74 -5.32 -8.57 -1.72
CA LEU A 74 -6.71 -8.22 -1.48
C LEU A 74 -6.82 -7.51 -0.14
N PHE A 75 -7.41 -6.32 -0.16
CA PHE A 75 -7.65 -5.50 1.01
C PHE A 75 -9.14 -5.47 1.30
N VAL A 76 -9.51 -5.48 2.57
CA VAL A 76 -10.88 -5.29 3.03
C VAL A 76 -10.92 -4.09 3.97
N ASN A 77 -11.75 -3.11 3.63
CA ASN A 77 -12.07 -2.03 4.54
C ASN A 77 -13.03 -2.56 5.60
N ALA A 78 -12.55 -2.71 6.83
CA ALA A 78 -13.31 -3.32 7.92
C ALA A 78 -14.49 -2.45 8.40
N THR A 79 -14.51 -1.15 8.06
CA THR A 79 -15.60 -0.25 8.45
C THR A 79 -16.80 -0.35 7.51
N ILE A 80 -16.54 -0.42 6.20
CA ILE A 80 -17.61 -0.36 5.17
C ILE A 80 -17.75 -1.66 4.37
N GLY A 81 -16.95 -2.68 4.64
CA GLY A 81 -17.00 -3.98 3.94
C GLY A 81 -16.53 -3.93 2.48
N ARG A 82 -15.76 -2.90 2.10
CA ARG A 82 -15.29 -2.71 0.72
C ARG A 82 -14.06 -3.55 0.44
N PHE A 83 -14.06 -4.28 -0.66
CA PHE A 83 -12.91 -5.03 -1.15
C PHE A 83 -12.12 -4.22 -2.17
N LEU A 84 -10.79 -4.26 -2.08
CA LEU A 84 -9.88 -3.65 -3.04
C LEU A 84 -8.76 -4.62 -3.38
N ARG A 85 -8.70 -5.04 -4.64
CA ARG A 85 -7.59 -5.84 -5.17
C ARG A 85 -6.53 -4.90 -5.73
N ARG A 86 -5.30 -4.98 -5.24
CA ARG A 86 -4.23 -4.07 -5.64
C ARG A 86 -2.96 -4.80 -6.03
N ARG A 87 -2.43 -4.45 -7.19
CA ARG A 87 -1.11 -4.89 -7.65
C ARG A 87 -0.02 -4.05 -6.98
N LEU A 88 0.97 -4.73 -6.43
CA LEU A 88 2.07 -4.21 -5.64
C LEU A 88 3.37 -4.83 -6.16
N PRO A 89 3.94 -4.27 -7.26
CA PRO A 89 5.14 -4.81 -7.90
C PRO A 89 6.33 -4.98 -6.95
N LEU A 90 6.43 -4.16 -5.89
CA LEU A 90 7.49 -4.25 -4.88
C LEU A 90 7.52 -5.61 -4.15
N LEU A 91 6.41 -6.36 -4.12
CA LEU A 91 6.39 -7.72 -3.55
C LEU A 91 7.23 -8.70 -4.37
N ARG A 92 7.53 -8.39 -5.63
CA ARG A 92 8.44 -9.18 -6.47
C ARG A 92 9.87 -9.06 -6.00
N ASP A 93 10.28 -7.92 -5.45
CA ASP A 93 11.69 -7.67 -5.12
C ASP A 93 12.00 -7.89 -3.63
N HIS A 94 10.98 -8.18 -2.81
CA HIS A 94 11.10 -8.32 -1.37
C HIS A 94 10.44 -9.62 -0.87
N HIS A 95 10.82 -10.08 0.31
CA HIS A 95 10.10 -11.12 1.04
C HIS A 95 8.93 -10.49 1.77
N PHE A 96 7.70 -10.91 1.46
CA PHE A 96 6.54 -10.56 2.30
C PHE A 96 6.66 -11.30 3.63
N VAL A 97 6.54 -10.57 4.73
CA VAL A 97 6.67 -11.14 6.09
C VAL A 97 5.30 -11.17 6.75
N THR A 98 4.61 -10.04 6.80
CA THR A 98 3.28 -9.95 7.40
C THR A 98 2.57 -8.66 7.00
N SER A 99 1.30 -8.54 7.35
CA SER A 99 0.53 -7.30 7.27
C SER A 99 0.22 -6.78 8.68
N THR A 100 -0.01 -5.47 8.77
CA THR A 100 -0.51 -4.84 10.00
C THR A 100 -2.03 -4.75 9.98
N THR A 101 -2.66 -4.61 11.14
CA THR A 101 -4.11 -4.36 11.28
C THR A 101 -4.57 -3.10 10.56
N GLY A 102 -3.66 -2.13 10.35
CA GLY A 102 -3.96 -0.91 9.60
C GLY A 102 -3.91 -1.09 8.09
N GLY A 103 -3.21 -2.11 7.58
CA GLY A 103 -3.10 -2.37 6.13
C GLY A 103 -1.73 -2.04 5.53
N PHE A 104 -0.74 -1.71 6.36
CA PHE A 104 0.65 -1.73 5.92
C PHE A 104 1.14 -3.15 5.67
N LEU A 105 2.07 -3.30 4.71
CA LEU A 105 2.79 -4.54 4.46
C LEU A 105 4.20 -4.45 5.02
N VAL A 106 4.57 -5.43 5.83
CA VAL A 106 5.93 -5.60 6.34
C VAL A 106 6.66 -6.60 5.46
N MET A 107 7.83 -6.20 4.98
CA MET A 107 8.65 -6.96 4.05
C MET A 107 10.12 -6.93 4.50
N ALA A 108 10.92 -7.83 3.94
CA ALA A 108 12.37 -7.83 4.10
C ALA A 108 13.06 -7.79 2.73
N ASP A 109 14.20 -7.10 2.64
CA ASP A 109 15.07 -7.17 1.47
C ASP A 109 15.49 -8.61 1.19
N ARG A 110 15.57 -8.98 -0.10
CA ARG A 110 16.05 -10.30 -0.53
C ARG A 110 17.53 -10.50 -0.26
N GLU A 111 18.31 -9.43 -0.36
CA GLU A 111 19.75 -9.47 -0.11
C GLU A 111 20.08 -9.16 1.35
N PRO A 112 21.14 -9.78 1.90
CA PRO A 112 21.69 -9.40 3.20
C PRO A 112 21.98 -7.88 3.26
N PRO A 113 21.70 -7.21 4.39
CA PRO A 113 21.34 -7.77 5.69
C PRO A 113 19.82 -7.94 5.91
N HIS A 114 19.02 -8.11 4.86
CA HIS A 114 17.56 -8.29 4.93
C HIS A 114 16.85 -7.15 5.69
N ALA A 115 17.16 -5.90 5.33
CA ALA A 115 16.58 -4.74 5.98
C ALA A 115 15.05 -4.79 5.95
N ALA A 116 14.43 -4.47 7.09
CA ALA A 116 12.98 -4.42 7.19
C ALA A 116 12.42 -3.22 6.39
N ARG A 117 11.32 -3.44 5.69
CA ARG A 117 10.60 -2.42 4.96
C ARG A 117 9.12 -2.45 5.27
N VAL A 118 8.54 -1.28 5.43
CA VAL A 118 7.10 -1.10 5.62
C VAL A 118 6.54 -0.34 4.44
N LEU A 119 5.66 -0.98 3.69
CA LEU A 119 4.99 -0.43 2.53
C LEU A 119 3.59 0.02 2.90
N ASN A 120 3.31 1.30 2.65
CA ASN A 120 1.95 1.78 2.48
C ASN A 120 1.48 1.39 1.09
N ALA A 121 0.65 0.34 1.01
CA ALA A 121 0.17 -0.18 -0.26
C ALA A 121 -0.53 0.90 -1.08
N PHE A 122 -1.24 1.83 -0.45
CA PHE A 122 -2.11 2.83 -1.09
C PHE A 122 -1.34 4.00 -1.70
N THR A 123 -0.38 4.53 -0.96
CA THR A 123 0.41 5.71 -1.38
C THR A 123 1.71 5.33 -2.10
N GLY A 124 2.13 4.07 -1.98
CA GLY A 124 3.41 3.57 -2.50
C GLY A 124 4.63 4.02 -1.68
N VAL A 125 4.42 4.65 -0.52
CA VAL A 125 5.50 5.02 0.39
C VAL A 125 6.12 3.77 1.00
N LEU A 126 7.43 3.65 0.86
CA LEU A 126 8.23 2.53 1.35
C LEU A 126 9.23 3.04 2.39
N THR A 127 8.98 2.73 3.65
CA THR A 127 9.86 3.10 4.76
C THR A 127 10.88 1.99 4.97
N ARG A 128 12.18 2.32 4.87
CA ARG A 128 13.28 1.40 5.12
C ARG A 128 13.80 1.58 6.54
N PHE A 129 13.90 0.48 7.28
CA PHE A 129 14.49 0.45 8.60
C PHE A 129 15.99 0.16 8.48
N LYS A 130 16.79 0.81 9.33
CA LYS A 130 18.26 0.58 9.38
C LYS A 130 18.59 -0.76 10.04
N ALA A 131 17.72 -1.24 10.93
CA ALA A 131 17.89 -2.52 11.59
C ALA A 131 17.59 -3.69 10.61
N PRO A 132 18.40 -4.77 10.63
CA PRO A 132 18.08 -5.97 9.89
C PRO A 132 16.81 -6.62 10.46
N MET A 133 16.06 -7.31 9.59
CA MET A 133 14.95 -8.14 10.05
C MET A 133 15.50 -9.27 10.93
N PRO A 134 14.86 -9.61 12.08
CA PRO A 134 15.25 -10.78 12.86
C PRO A 134 15.29 -12.04 11.97
N SER A 135 16.33 -12.86 12.16
CA SER A 135 16.62 -14.03 11.32
C SER A 135 15.43 -14.99 11.23
N GLU A 136 14.71 -15.20 12.33
CA GLU A 136 13.51 -16.05 12.40
C GLU A 136 12.40 -15.59 11.43
N MET A 137 12.18 -14.27 11.32
CA MET A 137 11.11 -13.71 10.47
C MET A 137 11.47 -13.73 8.98
N HIS A 138 12.75 -13.52 8.63
CA HIS A 138 13.21 -13.67 7.25
C HIS A 138 13.21 -15.13 6.80
N MET A 139 13.67 -16.05 7.66
CA MET A 139 13.74 -17.48 7.33
C MET A 139 12.36 -18.09 7.10
N ALA A 140 11.36 -17.74 7.93
CA ALA A 140 9.97 -18.17 7.70
C ALA A 140 9.43 -17.68 6.35
N ALA A 141 9.67 -16.42 6.00
CA ALA A 141 9.26 -15.84 4.72
C ALA A 141 10.04 -16.41 3.51
N ALA A 142 11.27 -16.89 3.70
CA ALA A 142 12.08 -17.54 2.68
C ALA A 142 11.73 -19.03 2.50
N HIS A 143 11.45 -19.76 3.59
CA HIS A 143 11.10 -21.18 3.57
C HIS A 143 9.71 -21.44 2.99
N ALA A 144 8.73 -20.56 3.25
CA ALA A 144 7.41 -20.62 2.62
C ALA A 144 7.50 -20.68 1.08
N ARG A 145 8.54 -20.05 0.49
CA ARG A 145 8.80 -20.10 -0.97
C ARG A 145 9.35 -21.45 -1.45
N ARG A 146 10.21 -22.11 -0.68
CA ARG A 146 10.81 -23.41 -1.08
C ARG A 146 9.79 -24.54 -1.06
N ALA A 147 8.88 -24.56 -0.09
CA ALA A 147 7.85 -25.57 0.02
C ALA A 147 6.84 -25.49 -1.14
N GLN A 148 6.53 -24.29 -1.64
CA GLN A 148 5.59 -24.08 -2.75
C GLN A 148 6.19 -24.46 -4.11
N HIS A 149 7.50 -24.26 -4.32
CA HIS A 149 8.17 -24.61 -5.58
C HIS A 149 8.35 -26.13 -5.78
N LEU A 150 8.52 -26.88 -4.69
CA LEU A 150 8.63 -28.35 -4.74
C LEU A 150 7.30 -29.06 -5.03
N GLY A 151 6.15 -28.42 -4.75
CA GLY A 151 4.82 -28.96 -5.07
C GLY A 151 4.49 -28.97 -6.57
N HIS A 152 5.19 -28.18 -7.38
CA HIS A 152 5.00 -28.12 -8.84
C HIS A 152 5.86 -29.10 -9.64
N LEU A 153 6.82 -29.78 -8.99
CA LEU A 153 7.70 -30.78 -9.63
C LEU A 153 7.23 -32.24 -9.39
N VAL A 154 6.14 -32.44 -8.65
CA VAL A 154 5.60 -33.77 -8.29
C VAL A 154 4.14 -33.93 -8.72
N SER A 155 3.67 -33.15 -9.71
CA SER A 155 2.34 -33.32 -10.30
C SER A 155 2.39 -33.55 -11.81
#